data_AF-A0A7Y9XV84-F1
#
_entry.id   AF-A0A7Y9XV84-F1
#
_cell.length_a   1.000
_cell.length_b   1.000
_cell.length_c   1.000
_cell.angle_alpha   90.00
_cell.angle_beta   90.00
_cell.angle_gamma   90.00
#
_symmetry.space_group_name_H-M   'P 1'
#
loop_
_entity.id
_entity.type
_entity.pdbx_description
1 polymer ?
#
loop_
_entity_poly.entity_id
_entity_poly.type
_entity_poly.pdbx_seq_one_letter_code
_entity_poly.pdbx_strand_id
1 'polypeptide(L)'
;MSETGVLNQMAFVVPNIEEAIDFWTGTMGVGPFFVFPDLHAERADYRGQDLIYKFGAAIAYSGDLNVELIEPRGPSIFDDFLKAGGKGVHHTCRFVDDMESAQAELEARGGKRIQGATFGPGSEIAYFDMTGDESVILELAQLPPESQGLFEAVKAAGANWDGKTKTMSLAM
;
A
#
# COMPACT_ATOMS: atom_id res chain seq x y z
N MET A 1 1.42 23.90 12.83
CA MET A 1 0.13 24.01 12.10
C MET A 1 -0.40 22.59 11.98
N SER A 2 -1.66 22.33 12.34
CA SER A 2 -2.28 21.04 12.08
C SER A 2 -2.59 20.97 10.58
N GLU A 3 -1.63 20.54 9.78
CA GLU A 3 -1.78 20.49 8.32
C GLU A 3 -2.01 19.04 7.90
N THR A 4 -3.22 18.78 7.43
CA THR A 4 -3.66 17.51 6.87
C THR A 4 -2.63 16.94 5.91
N GLY A 5 -2.09 15.75 6.21
CA GLY A 5 -1.05 15.11 5.40
C GLY A 5 -1.53 14.66 4.02
N VAL A 6 -0.61 14.72 3.06
CA VAL A 6 -0.77 14.30 1.66
C VAL A 6 -1.15 12.82 1.59
N LEU A 7 -2.11 12.46 0.74
CA LEU A 7 -2.34 11.07 0.37
C LEU A 7 -1.39 10.74 -0.78
N ASN A 8 -0.44 9.84 -0.53
CA ASN A 8 0.64 9.50 -1.44
C ASN A 8 0.25 8.34 -2.38
N GLN A 9 -0.56 7.42 -1.87
CA GLN A 9 -0.83 6.15 -2.52
C GLN A 9 -2.29 5.73 -2.41
N MET A 10 -2.76 5.02 -3.43
CA MET A 10 -4.05 4.34 -3.45
C MET A 10 -3.83 2.87 -3.77
N ALA A 11 -4.27 2.00 -2.87
CA ALA A 11 -4.06 0.58 -2.98
C ALA A 11 -5.36 -0.14 -3.40
N PHE A 12 -5.18 -1.12 -4.28
CA PHE A 12 -6.22 -1.99 -4.80
C PHE A 12 -5.88 -3.42 -4.42
N VAL A 13 -6.76 -4.06 -3.66
CA VAL A 13 -6.60 -5.48 -3.35
C VAL A 13 -7.22 -6.29 -4.48
N VAL A 14 -6.44 -7.22 -5.03
CA VAL A 14 -6.77 -8.02 -6.21
C VAL A 14 -6.55 -9.51 -5.91
N PRO A 15 -7.35 -10.40 -6.52
CA PRO A 15 -7.18 -11.84 -6.34
C PRO A 15 -5.96 -12.40 -7.08
N ASN A 16 -5.45 -11.68 -8.09
CA ASN A 16 -4.31 -12.06 -8.90
C ASN A 16 -3.60 -10.80 -9.44
N ILE A 17 -2.34 -10.61 -9.08
CA ILE A 17 -1.56 -9.42 -9.49
C ILE A 17 -1.26 -9.40 -10.99
N GLU A 18 -1.02 -10.55 -11.62
CA GLU A 18 -0.68 -10.62 -13.05
C GLU A 18 -1.88 -10.17 -13.91
N GLU A 19 -3.08 -10.68 -13.63
CA GLU A 19 -4.32 -10.27 -14.30
C GLU A 19 -4.62 -8.78 -14.04
N ALA A 20 -4.34 -8.29 -12.82
CA ALA A 20 -4.51 -6.89 -12.50
C ALA A 20 -3.53 -6.01 -13.28
N ILE A 21 -2.24 -6.36 -13.35
CA ILE A 21 -1.24 -5.63 -14.15
C ILE A 21 -1.69 -5.56 -15.61
N ASP A 22 -2.21 -6.66 -16.17
CA ASP A 22 -2.73 -6.69 -17.53
C ASP A 22 -3.90 -5.72 -17.74
N PHE A 23 -4.84 -5.66 -16.81
CA PHE A 23 -5.94 -4.71 -16.83
C PHE A 23 -5.45 -3.26 -16.70
N TRP A 24 -4.57 -2.98 -15.74
CA TRP A 24 -4.11 -1.62 -15.46
C TRP A 24 -3.26 -1.04 -16.59
N THR A 25 -2.38 -1.85 -17.16
CA THR A 25 -1.53 -1.44 -18.28
C THR A 25 -2.32 -1.36 -19.60
N GLY A 26 -3.16 -2.35 -19.89
CA GLY A 26 -3.90 -2.42 -21.15
C GLY A 26 -5.17 -1.57 -21.22
N THR A 27 -5.83 -1.34 -20.08
CA THR A 27 -7.14 -0.66 -20.03
C THR A 27 -7.08 0.66 -19.28
N MET A 28 -6.49 0.68 -18.08
CA MET A 28 -6.44 1.90 -17.27
C MET A 28 -5.37 2.89 -17.74
N GLY A 29 -4.40 2.44 -18.54
CA GLY A 29 -3.30 3.27 -19.02
C GLY A 29 -2.33 3.66 -17.90
N VAL A 30 -2.03 2.73 -16.99
CA VAL A 30 -1.05 2.92 -15.91
C VAL A 30 0.01 1.84 -15.97
N GLY A 31 1.27 2.24 -15.96
CA GLY A 31 2.44 1.37 -15.95
C GLY A 31 3.74 2.17 -16.07
N PRO A 32 4.90 1.50 -16.10
CA PRO A 32 5.06 0.08 -15.85
C PRO A 32 5.01 -0.23 -14.35
N PHE A 33 4.60 -1.45 -13.99
CA PHE A 33 4.57 -1.89 -12.60
C PHE A 33 5.91 -2.50 -12.14
N PHE A 34 6.32 -2.17 -10.93
CA PHE A 34 7.43 -2.83 -10.23
C PHE A 34 6.85 -3.86 -9.27
N VAL A 35 7.24 -5.12 -9.43
CA VAL A 35 6.61 -6.26 -8.76
C VAL A 35 7.47 -6.75 -7.60
N PHE A 36 6.82 -6.92 -6.45
CA PHE A 36 7.35 -7.51 -5.23
C PHE A 36 6.54 -8.78 -4.92
N PRO A 37 6.99 -9.95 -5.39
CA PRO A 37 6.13 -11.14 -5.42
C PRO A 37 5.87 -11.76 -4.04
N ASP A 38 6.76 -11.53 -3.07
CA ASP A 38 6.70 -12.13 -1.74
C ASP A 38 7.17 -11.12 -0.67
N LEU A 39 6.21 -10.36 -0.14
CA LEU A 39 6.41 -9.48 1.01
C LEU A 39 5.85 -10.16 2.26
N HIS A 40 6.62 -10.07 3.35
CA HIS A 40 6.22 -10.56 4.66
C HIS A 40 6.69 -9.60 5.75
N ALA A 41 5.85 -9.40 6.75
CA ALA A 41 6.24 -8.60 7.90
C ALA A 41 7.26 -9.35 8.78
N GLU A 42 8.18 -8.62 9.40
CA GLU A 42 9.06 -9.15 10.46
C GLU A 42 8.31 -9.24 11.80
N ARG A 43 7.46 -8.25 12.07
CA ARG A 43 6.51 -8.22 13.19
C ARG A 43 5.21 -7.64 12.67
N ALA A 44 4.09 -8.19 13.10
CA ALA A 44 2.79 -7.70 12.71
C ALA A 44 1.71 -8.17 13.69
N ASP A 45 0.64 -7.42 13.70
CA ASP A 45 -0.61 -7.79 14.34
C ASP A 45 -1.79 -7.50 13.42
N TYR A 46 -2.84 -8.27 13.64
CA TYR A 46 -4.11 -8.17 12.95
C TYR A 46 -5.22 -8.20 13.99
N ARG A 47 -5.98 -7.10 14.08
CA ARG A 47 -7.04 -6.88 15.08
C ARG A 47 -6.59 -7.17 16.52
N GLY A 48 -5.34 -6.79 16.85
CA GLY A 48 -4.75 -6.96 18.18
C GLY A 48 -4.25 -8.37 18.49
N GLN A 49 -4.20 -9.27 17.50
CA GLN A 49 -3.58 -10.58 17.62
C GLN A 49 -2.30 -10.64 16.80
N ASP A 50 -1.22 -11.17 17.39
CA ASP A 50 0.06 -11.36 16.70
C ASP A 50 -0.14 -12.28 15.49
N LEU A 51 0.09 -11.74 14.30
CA LEU A 51 -0.07 -12.47 13.04
C LEU A 51 0.81 -11.85 11.97
N ILE A 52 1.78 -12.62 11.49
CA ILE A 52 2.60 -12.25 10.34
C ILE A 52 1.79 -12.48 9.05
N TYR A 53 1.37 -11.39 8.40
CA TYR A 53 0.71 -11.47 7.10
C TYR A 53 1.72 -11.42 5.96
N LYS A 54 1.31 -11.98 4.82
CA LYS A 54 2.09 -12.10 3.59
C LYS A 54 1.24 -11.65 2.41
N PHE A 55 1.88 -11.04 1.43
CA PHE A 55 1.22 -10.55 0.23
C PHE A 55 2.22 -10.40 -0.92
N GLY A 56 1.73 -10.44 -2.15
CA GLY A 56 2.43 -9.84 -3.28
C GLY A 56 2.01 -8.39 -3.42
N ALA A 57 2.91 -7.54 -3.92
CA ALA A 57 2.59 -6.17 -4.28
C ALA A 57 3.12 -5.82 -5.68
N ALA A 58 2.47 -4.87 -6.34
CA ALA A 58 3.01 -4.22 -7.52
C ALA A 58 2.69 -2.73 -7.49
N ILE A 59 3.67 -1.87 -7.71
CA ILE A 59 3.49 -0.41 -7.67
C ILE A 59 3.82 0.24 -9.02
N ALA A 60 3.03 1.25 -9.37
CA ALA A 60 3.29 2.14 -10.49
C ALA A 60 2.91 3.57 -10.10
N TYR A 61 3.36 4.56 -10.87
CA TYR A 61 2.91 5.94 -10.70
C TYR A 61 2.10 6.41 -11.90
N SER A 62 1.04 7.17 -11.62
CA SER A 62 0.31 7.97 -12.60
C SER A 62 0.38 9.44 -12.17
N GLY A 63 1.29 10.20 -12.78
CA GLY A 63 1.65 11.53 -12.28
C GLY A 63 2.26 11.44 -10.87
N ASP A 64 1.61 12.09 -9.89
CA ASP A 64 2.05 12.08 -8.49
C ASP A 64 1.39 10.97 -7.65
N LEU A 65 0.39 10.26 -8.18
CA LEU A 65 -0.30 9.21 -7.45
C LEU A 65 0.43 7.87 -7.61
N ASN A 66 0.85 7.28 -6.49
CA ASN A 66 1.26 5.89 -6.45
C ASN A 66 0.01 4.97 -6.48
N VAL A 67 -0.03 4.07 -7.44
CA VAL A 67 -1.03 3.01 -7.56
C VAL A 67 -0.38 1.72 -7.12
N GLU A 68 -0.92 1.11 -6.06
CA GLU A 68 -0.47 -0.17 -5.54
C GLU A 68 -1.51 -1.26 -5.79
N LEU A 69 -1.07 -2.42 -6.26
CA LEU A 69 -1.85 -3.65 -6.37
C LEU A 69 -1.36 -4.62 -5.31
N ILE A 70 -2.28 -5.19 -4.52
CA ILE A 70 -1.97 -6.11 -3.43
C ILE A 70 -2.69 -7.44 -3.66
N GLU A 71 -1.96 -8.55 -3.62
CA GLU A 71 -2.52 -9.90 -3.64
C GLU A 71 -2.25 -10.59 -2.29
N PRO A 72 -3.28 -10.83 -1.45
CA PRO A 72 -3.08 -11.49 -0.16
C PRO A 72 -2.58 -12.93 -0.32
N ARG A 73 -1.63 -13.32 0.53
CA ARG A 73 -1.08 -14.68 0.59
C ARG A 73 -1.41 -15.39 1.92
N GLY A 74 -2.40 -14.88 2.66
CA GLY A 74 -2.84 -15.40 3.95
C GLY A 74 -3.77 -14.42 4.68
N PRO A 75 -4.18 -14.77 5.92
CA PRO A 75 -5.08 -13.92 6.71
C PRO A 75 -4.53 -12.49 6.89
N SER A 76 -5.37 -11.50 6.61
CA SER A 76 -5.08 -10.07 6.71
C SER A 76 -6.36 -9.27 6.42
N ILE A 77 -6.34 -7.95 6.61
CA ILE A 77 -7.43 -7.07 6.14
C ILE A 77 -7.66 -7.18 4.62
N PHE A 78 -6.62 -7.50 3.85
CA PHE A 78 -6.71 -7.68 2.40
C PHE A 78 -7.49 -8.96 2.04
N ASP A 79 -7.23 -10.05 2.77
CA ASP A 79 -7.95 -11.32 2.60
C ASP A 79 -9.42 -11.18 3.03
N ASP A 80 -9.69 -10.46 4.13
CA ASP A 80 -11.05 -10.12 4.56
C ASP A 80 -11.82 -9.34 3.47
N PHE A 81 -11.19 -8.32 2.88
CA PHE A 81 -11.78 -7.51 1.83
C PHE A 81 -12.21 -8.37 0.63
N LEU A 82 -11.36 -9.29 0.16
CA LEU A 82 -11.71 -10.19 -0.93
C LEU A 82 -12.83 -11.17 -0.54
N LYS A 83 -12.79 -11.74 0.68
CA LYS A 83 -13.82 -12.65 1.18
C LYS A 83 -15.19 -11.98 1.35
N ALA A 84 -15.20 -10.69 1.67
CA ALA A 84 -16.42 -9.88 1.71
C ALA A 84 -16.95 -9.53 0.31
N GLY A 85 -16.27 -9.93 -0.77
CA GLY A 85 -16.61 -9.60 -2.14
C GLY A 85 -16.20 -8.18 -2.55
N GLY A 86 -15.28 -7.57 -1.79
CA GLY A 86 -14.70 -6.26 -2.07
C GLY A 86 -14.01 -6.22 -3.43
N LYS A 87 -14.14 -5.08 -4.11
CA LYS A 87 -13.55 -4.82 -5.42
C LYS A 87 -13.11 -3.37 -5.49
N GLY A 88 -11.95 -3.13 -6.10
CA GLY A 88 -11.45 -1.77 -6.32
C GLY A 88 -10.55 -1.30 -5.18
N VAL A 89 -10.69 -0.02 -4.82
CA VAL A 89 -9.84 0.63 -3.81
C VAL A 89 -10.08 -0.01 -2.45
N HIS A 90 -9.00 -0.38 -1.77
CA HIS A 90 -9.04 -0.87 -0.39
C HIS A 90 -8.70 0.23 0.60
N HIS A 91 -7.60 0.96 0.36
CA HIS A 91 -7.15 2.00 1.28
C HIS A 91 -6.43 3.13 0.55
N THR A 92 -6.35 4.27 1.22
CA THR A 92 -5.43 5.36 0.86
C THR A 92 -4.29 5.37 1.86
N CYS A 93 -3.12 5.85 1.45
CA CYS A 93 -1.94 5.85 2.28
C CYS A 93 -1.32 7.24 2.39
N ARG A 94 -0.86 7.55 3.60
CA ARG A 94 -0.10 8.76 3.93
C ARG A 94 1.28 8.35 4.44
N PHE A 95 2.31 8.93 3.82
CA PHE A 95 3.67 8.80 4.30
C PHE A 95 3.91 9.76 5.47
N VAL A 96 4.54 9.26 6.53
CA VAL A 96 4.79 10.01 7.77
C VAL A 96 6.22 9.84 8.25
N ASP A 97 6.77 10.88 8.86
CA ASP A 97 8.13 10.85 9.43
C ASP A 97 8.15 10.35 10.89
N ASP A 98 7.01 10.46 11.59
CA ASP A 98 6.84 10.08 12.99
C ASP A 98 5.55 9.26 13.14
N MET A 99 5.73 7.94 13.18
CA MET A 99 4.64 6.99 13.28
C MET A 99 3.90 7.07 14.63
N GLU A 100 4.58 7.36 15.74
CA GLU A 100 3.95 7.45 17.06
C GLU A 100 2.99 8.64 17.11
N SER A 101 3.46 9.82 16.70
CA SER A 101 2.66 11.04 16.65
C SER A 101 1.49 10.90 15.67
N ALA A 102 1.71 10.31 14.50
CA ALA A 102 0.66 10.12 13.50
C ALA A 102 -0.43 9.13 13.95
N GLN A 103 -0.07 8.04 14.61
CA GLN A 103 -1.05 7.10 15.18
C GLN A 103 -1.89 7.78 16.27
N ALA A 104 -1.25 8.50 17.20
CA ALA A 104 -1.94 9.24 18.25
C ALA A 104 -2.93 10.27 17.68
N GLU A 105 -2.58 10.94 16.56
CA GLU A 105 -3.48 11.86 15.87
C GLU A 105 -4.74 11.15 15.33
N LEU A 106 -4.59 9.98 14.69
CA LEU A 106 -5.73 9.25 14.15
C LEU A 106 -6.61 8.67 15.26
N GLU A 107 -6.02 8.14 16.33
CA GLU A 107 -6.75 7.64 17.49
C GLU A 107 -7.55 8.75 18.20
N ALA A 108 -6.95 9.93 18.36
CA ALA A 108 -7.63 11.10 18.93
C ALA A 108 -8.82 11.58 18.08
N ARG A 109 -8.87 11.19 16.79
CA ARG A 109 -9.99 11.46 15.87
C ARG A 109 -10.98 10.30 15.78
N GLY A 110 -10.82 9.27 16.60
CA GLY A 110 -11.70 8.09 16.63
C GLY A 110 -11.32 7.00 15.63
N GLY A 111 -10.17 7.11 14.95
CA GLY A 111 -9.64 6.06 14.11
C GLY A 111 -9.28 4.82 14.93
N LYS A 112 -9.61 3.64 14.41
CA LYS A 112 -9.31 2.36 15.06
C LYS A 112 -8.25 1.60 14.27
N ARG A 113 -7.11 1.31 14.88
CA ARG A 113 -6.08 0.47 14.27
C ARG A 113 -6.59 -0.96 14.08
N ILE A 114 -6.53 -1.47 12.86
CA ILE A 114 -7.05 -2.79 12.48
C ILE A 114 -5.96 -3.78 12.07
N GLN A 115 -4.79 -3.29 11.64
CA GLN A 115 -3.62 -4.09 11.30
C GLN A 115 -2.38 -3.21 11.36
N GLY A 116 -1.21 -3.78 11.64
CA GLY A 116 0.05 -3.10 11.37
C GLY A 116 1.23 -4.06 11.29
N ALA A 117 2.37 -3.54 10.83
CA ALA A 117 3.56 -4.32 10.55
C ALA A 117 4.85 -3.50 10.58
N THR A 118 5.96 -4.20 10.77
CA THR A 118 7.30 -3.73 10.41
C THR A 118 7.90 -4.65 9.36
N PHE A 119 8.51 -4.11 8.31
CA PHE A 119 9.13 -4.89 7.21
C PHE A 119 10.67 -4.88 7.24
N GLY A 120 11.25 -4.08 8.13
CA GLY A 120 12.70 -3.93 8.30
C GLY A 120 13.01 -2.70 9.15
N PRO A 121 14.30 -2.41 9.39
CA PRO A 121 14.71 -1.24 10.14
C PRO A 121 14.14 0.05 9.55
N GLY A 122 13.41 0.82 10.35
CA GLY A 122 12.83 2.10 9.93
C GLY A 122 11.58 2.00 9.05
N SER A 123 11.07 0.80 8.74
CA SER A 123 9.82 0.59 8.01
C SER A 123 8.71 0.13 8.96
N GLU A 124 7.68 0.96 9.12
CA GLU A 124 6.49 0.67 9.92
C GLU A 124 5.22 1.11 9.19
N ILE A 125 4.21 0.25 9.24
CA ILE A 125 2.90 0.45 8.61
C ILE A 125 1.79 0.25 9.63
N ALA A 126 0.76 1.10 9.60
CA ALA A 126 -0.44 0.95 10.41
C ALA A 126 -1.71 1.32 9.64
N TYR A 127 -2.72 0.45 9.67
CA TYR A 127 -4.00 0.65 9.01
C TYR A 127 -5.07 1.03 10.02
N PHE A 128 -5.80 2.11 9.73
CA PHE A 128 -6.86 2.64 10.57
C PHE A 128 -8.20 2.62 9.83
N ASP A 129 -9.19 1.99 10.46
CA ASP A 129 -10.59 2.17 10.10
C ASP A 129 -11.09 3.51 10.68
N MET A 130 -11.46 4.42 9.80
CA MET A 130 -11.94 5.76 10.15
C MET A 130 -13.47 5.84 10.27
N THR A 131 -14.17 4.75 9.96
CA THR A 131 -15.62 4.69 9.76
C THR A 131 -16.32 3.74 10.74
N GLY A 132 -15.60 2.75 11.26
CA GLY A 132 -16.13 1.68 12.11
C GLY A 132 -16.73 0.50 11.33
N ASP A 133 -16.79 0.59 10.01
CA ASP A 133 -17.29 -0.44 9.10
C ASP A 133 -16.30 -0.77 7.96
N GLU A 134 -15.06 -0.31 8.08
CA GLU A 134 -13.97 -0.57 7.13
C GLU A 134 -14.25 -0.07 5.69
N SER A 135 -15.21 0.83 5.51
CA SER A 135 -15.50 1.44 4.20
C SER A 135 -14.45 2.47 3.77
N VAL A 136 -13.77 3.10 4.74
CA VAL A 136 -12.65 4.02 4.50
C VAL A 136 -11.49 3.68 5.44
N ILE A 137 -10.43 3.12 4.86
CA ILE A 137 -9.21 2.77 5.57
C ILE A 137 -8.09 3.75 5.19
N LEU A 138 -7.43 4.32 6.21
CA LEU A 138 -6.22 5.10 6.06
C LEU A 138 -5.01 4.29 6.53
N GLU A 139 -4.05 4.09 5.63
CA GLU A 139 -2.72 3.60 5.96
C GLU A 139 -1.80 4.76 6.33
N LEU A 140 -1.04 4.57 7.40
CA LEU A 140 0.15 5.34 7.71
C LEU A 140 1.36 4.49 7.35
N ALA A 141 2.30 5.08 6.60
CA ALA A 141 3.55 4.44 6.27
C ALA A 141 4.73 5.32 6.68
N GLN A 142 5.54 4.83 7.62
CA GLN A 142 6.86 5.37 7.90
C GLN A 142 7.87 4.51 7.15
N LEU A 143 8.60 5.14 6.24
CA LEU A 143 9.50 4.45 5.33
C LEU A 143 10.93 4.89 5.62
N PRO A 144 11.91 3.97 5.55
CA PRO A 144 13.29 4.35 5.79
C PRO A 144 13.81 5.21 4.62
N PRO A 145 14.78 6.12 4.83
CA PRO A 145 15.22 7.10 3.83
C PRO A 145 15.63 6.49 2.48
N GLU A 146 16.20 5.28 2.49
CA GLU A 146 16.56 4.54 1.28
C GLU A 146 15.37 4.22 0.36
N SER A 147 14.15 4.19 0.89
CA SER A 147 12.93 3.96 0.11
C SER A 147 12.63 5.12 -0.84
N GLN A 148 13.14 6.33 -0.55
CA GLN A 148 12.93 7.50 -1.41
C GLN A 148 13.44 7.24 -2.83
N GLY A 149 14.65 6.65 -2.96
CA GLY A 149 15.23 6.33 -4.27
C GLY A 149 14.39 5.32 -5.06
N LEU A 150 13.76 4.36 -4.37
CA LEU A 150 12.80 3.43 -4.97
C LEU A 150 11.62 4.19 -5.56
N PHE A 151 10.91 4.98 -4.75
CA PHE A 151 9.70 5.67 -5.22
C PHE A 151 9.99 6.70 -6.32
N GLU A 152 11.13 7.39 -6.25
CA GLU A 152 11.59 8.29 -7.32
C GLU A 152 11.87 7.53 -8.62
N ALA A 153 12.50 6.35 -8.56
CA ALA A 153 12.76 5.53 -9.73
C ALA A 153 11.47 5.00 -10.37
N VAL A 154 10.52 4.50 -9.57
CA VAL A 154 9.21 4.04 -10.07
C VAL A 154 8.44 5.21 -10.70
N LYS A 155 8.46 6.38 -10.05
CA LYS A 155 7.81 7.58 -10.57
C LYS A 155 8.40 8.04 -11.90
N ALA A 156 9.73 8.05 -12.01
CA ALA A 156 10.41 8.36 -13.27
C ALA A 156 10.06 7.34 -14.37
N ALA A 157 9.91 6.06 -14.04
CA ALA A 157 9.50 5.04 -15.01
C ALA A 157 8.07 5.29 -15.52
N GLY A 158 7.12 5.62 -14.63
CA GLY A 158 5.76 5.97 -15.01
C GLY A 158 5.68 7.22 -15.91
N ALA A 159 6.47 8.24 -15.60
CA ALA A 159 6.55 9.46 -16.42
C ALA A 159 7.12 9.22 -17.84
N ASN A 160 7.96 8.20 -18.01
CA ASN A 160 8.60 7.85 -19.28
C ASN A 160 8.00 6.58 -19.92
N TRP A 161 6.82 6.16 -19.47
CA TRP A 161 6.21 4.91 -19.92
C TRP A 161 5.79 4.97 -21.39
N ASP A 162 6.05 3.89 -22.13
CA ASP A 162 5.76 3.75 -23.57
C ASP A 162 4.30 3.36 -23.87
N GLY A 163 3.47 3.23 -22.84
CA GLY A 163 2.07 2.80 -22.92
C GLY A 163 1.89 1.30 -23.19
N LYS A 164 2.95 0.48 -23.11
CA LYS A 164 2.91 -0.95 -23.45
C LYS A 164 3.69 -1.85 -22.50
N THR A 165 4.80 -1.37 -21.94
CA THR A 165 5.66 -2.12 -21.03
C THR A 165 4.90 -2.43 -19.75
N LYS A 166 4.64 -3.71 -19.48
CA LYS A 166 3.80 -4.08 -18.33
C LYS A 166 4.54 -3.93 -17.01
N THR A 167 5.75 -4.47 -16.93
CA THR A 167 6.53 -4.55 -15.70
C THR A 167 7.98 -4.12 -15.91
N MET A 168 8.60 -3.60 -14.86
CA MET A 168 10.03 -3.32 -14.77
C MET A 168 10.60 -3.85 -13.46
N SER A 169 11.90 -4.09 -13.43
CA SER A 169 12.66 -4.38 -12.22
C SER A 169 13.66 -3.25 -11.97
N LEU A 170 13.99 -3.00 -10.71
CA LEU A 170 15.14 -2.15 -10.38
C LEU A 170 16.41 -2.91 -10.77
N ALA A 171 17.36 -2.21 -11.37
CA ALA A 171 18.70 -2.75 -11.49
C ALA A 171 19.29 -2.86 -10.07
N MET A 172 19.68 -4.07 -9.67
CA MET A 172 20.44 -4.30 -8.43
C MET A 172 21.87 -3.79 -8.56
#